data_AF-A0A1X1MGG5-F1
#
_entry.id   AF-A0A1X1MGG5-F1
#
_cell.length_a   1.000
_cell.length_b   1.000
_cell.length_c   1.000
_cell.angle_alpha   90.00
_cell.angle_beta   90.00
_cell.angle_gamma   90.00
#
_symmetry.space_group_name_H-M   'P 1'
#
loop_
_entity.id
_entity.type
_entity.pdbx_description
1 polymer ?
#
loop_
_entity_poly.entity_id
_entity_poly.type
_entity_poly.pdbx_seq_one_letter_code
_entity_poly.pdbx_strand_id
1 'polypeptide(L)'
;MTSAHKTMRVTLDGLGEYDVPANDLRWNGFACPGFTLDQVREIAAALDLSNLAVGSDDQETITIGEDGVVTIHNTWSDDTETVEPNPRDGLYYVGGFRWTWEIVEK
;
A
#
# COMPACT_ATOMS: atom_id res chain seq x y z
N MET A 1 -30.09 7.28 4.95
CA MET A 1 -29.24 6.53 5.89
C MET A 1 -28.15 5.88 5.07
N THR A 2 -26.98 6.51 4.98
CA THR A 2 -25.84 5.96 4.25
C THR A 2 -25.36 4.75 5.03
N SER A 3 -25.43 3.55 4.44
CA SER A 3 -24.83 2.37 5.05
C SER A 3 -23.36 2.67 5.27
N ALA A 4 -22.88 2.59 6.51
CA ALA A 4 -21.45 2.69 6.76
C ALA A 4 -20.77 1.56 5.96
N HIS A 5 -19.87 1.91 5.05
CA HIS A 5 -19.07 0.91 4.36
C HIS A 5 -18.25 0.17 5.41
N LYS A 6 -18.29 -1.17 5.39
CA LYS A 6 -17.49 -2.01 6.29
C LYS A 6 -16.02 -1.72 6.02
N THR A 7 -15.24 -1.48 7.07
CA THR A 7 -13.78 -1.30 6.99
C THR A 7 -13.05 -2.52 7.55
N MET A 8 -11.80 -2.68 7.14
CA MET A 8 -10.81 -3.57 7.74
C MET A 8 -9.56 -2.77 8.06
N ARG A 9 -8.76 -3.24 9.00
CA ARG A 9 -7.49 -2.62 9.35
C ARG A 9 -6.35 -3.48 8.88
N VAL A 10 -5.35 -2.86 8.24
CA VAL A 10 -4.20 -3.57 7.67
C VAL A 10 -2.87 -2.97 8.10
N THR A 11 -1.82 -3.78 8.11
CA THR A 11 -0.43 -3.36 8.34
C THR A 11 0.51 -4.03 7.35
N LEU A 12 1.65 -3.38 7.08
CA LEU A 12 2.76 -3.96 6.34
C LEU A 12 3.93 -4.02 7.32
N ASP A 13 4.28 -5.23 7.78
CA ASP A 13 5.43 -5.49 8.65
C ASP A 13 5.54 -4.55 9.88
N GLY A 14 4.40 -4.08 10.41
CA GLY A 14 4.35 -3.15 11.54
C GLY A 14 4.73 -1.70 11.23
N LEU A 15 4.87 -1.32 9.95
CA LEU A 15 5.23 0.04 9.51
C LEU A 15 4.12 1.09 9.72
N GLY A 16 2.90 0.63 9.95
CA GLY A 16 1.73 1.47 10.17
C GLY A 16 0.45 0.64 10.15
N GLU A 17 -0.63 1.19 10.67
CA GLU A 17 -1.97 0.59 10.59
C GLU A 17 -2.91 1.52 9.82
N TYR A 18 -3.62 0.97 8.84
CA TYR A 18 -4.49 1.73 7.96
C TYR A 18 -5.91 1.15 7.99
N ASP A 19 -6.90 1.97 8.30
CA ASP A 19 -8.31 1.62 8.13
C ASP A 19 -8.69 1.82 6.64
N VAL A 20 -9.05 0.73 5.97
CA VAL A 20 -9.38 0.69 4.54
C VAL A 20 -10.76 0.06 4.31
N PRO A 21 -11.39 0.28 3.14
CA PRO A 21 -12.60 -0.46 2.77
C PRO A 21 -12.38 -1.97 2.83
N ALA A 22 -13.28 -2.70 3.49
CA ALA A 22 -13.16 -4.14 3.61
C ALA A 22 -13.33 -4.82 2.25
N ASN A 23 -12.39 -5.72 1.91
CA ASN A 23 -12.48 -6.55 0.72
C ASN A 23 -11.95 -7.98 1.00
N ASP A 24 -12.36 -8.93 0.16
CA ASP A 24 -11.95 -10.33 0.26
C ASP A 24 -10.80 -10.68 -0.71
N LEU A 25 -10.18 -9.69 -1.36
CA LEU A 25 -9.10 -9.91 -2.31
C LEU A 25 -7.83 -10.34 -1.57
N ARG A 26 -7.22 -11.43 -2.05
CA ARG A 26 -6.02 -12.02 -1.45
C ARG A 26 -4.99 -12.40 -2.50
N TRP A 27 -3.72 -12.34 -2.11
CA TRP A 27 -2.58 -12.85 -2.86
C TRP A 27 -1.70 -13.68 -1.93
N ASN A 28 -1.50 -14.95 -2.26
CA ASN A 28 -0.77 -15.91 -1.40
C ASN A 28 -1.26 -15.97 0.07
N GLY A 29 -2.54 -15.66 0.31
CA GLY A 29 -3.14 -15.61 1.64
C GLY A 29 -3.11 -14.24 2.33
N PHE A 30 -2.30 -13.30 1.83
CA PHE A 30 -2.20 -11.93 2.34
C PHE A 30 -3.29 -11.03 1.76
N ALA A 31 -3.62 -9.94 2.47
CA ALA A 31 -4.62 -8.99 2.03
C ALA A 31 -4.15 -8.20 0.79
N CYS A 32 -5.10 -7.80 -0.06
CA CYS A 32 -4.86 -6.85 -1.14
C CYS A 32 -5.72 -5.59 -0.90
N PRO A 33 -5.36 -4.75 0.08
CA PRO A 33 -6.11 -3.54 0.41
C PRO A 33 -6.02 -2.49 -0.71
N GLY A 34 -7.10 -1.73 -0.88
CA GLY A 34 -7.12 -0.52 -1.70
C GLY A 34 -6.97 0.71 -0.82
N PHE A 35 -6.07 1.62 -1.18
CA PHE A 35 -5.74 2.82 -0.42
C PHE A 35 -6.19 4.10 -1.11
N THR A 36 -6.51 5.13 -0.34
CA THR A 36 -6.64 6.49 -0.89
C THR A 36 -5.25 7.05 -1.22
N LEU A 37 -5.17 8.07 -2.09
CA LEU A 37 -3.89 8.70 -2.42
C LEU A 37 -3.18 9.28 -1.18
N ASP A 38 -3.93 9.79 -0.20
CA ASP A 38 -3.36 10.28 1.06
C ASP A 38 -2.75 9.14 1.89
N GLN A 39 -3.43 8.00 1.97
CA GLN A 39 -2.86 6.80 2.61
C GLN A 39 -1.62 6.30 1.86
N VAL A 40 -1.59 6.38 0.53
CA VAL A 40 -0.37 6.03 -0.23
C VAL A 40 0.80 6.97 0.13
N ARG A 41 0.54 8.26 0.33
CA ARG A 41 1.58 9.21 0.80
C ARG A 41 2.09 8.85 2.20
N GLU A 42 1.19 8.43 3.09
CA GLU A 42 1.58 7.96 4.43
C GLU A 42 2.42 6.68 4.38
N ILE A 43 2.04 5.72 3.52
CA ILE A 43 2.80 4.48 3.29
C ILE A 43 4.18 4.79 2.71
N ALA A 44 4.26 5.69 1.74
CA ALA A 44 5.53 6.12 1.15
C ALA A 44 6.48 6.70 2.21
N ALA A 45 5.98 7.59 3.06
CA ALA A 45 6.77 8.16 4.15
C ALA A 45 7.20 7.11 5.19
N ALA A 46 6.32 6.15 5.53
CA ALA A 46 6.65 5.08 6.46
C ALA A 46 7.72 4.13 5.89
N LEU A 47 7.64 3.80 4.60
CA LEU A 47 8.65 3.03 3.89
C LEU A 47 9.98 3.77 3.89
N ASP A 48 10.02 5.06 3.53
CA ASP A 48 11.26 5.85 3.53
C ASP A 48 11.94 5.90 4.91
N LEU A 49 11.15 6.02 5.98
CA LEU A 49 11.68 6.00 7.35
C LEU A 49 12.22 4.62 7.75
N SER A 50 11.50 3.55 7.41
CA SER A 50 11.96 2.17 7.63
C SER A 50 13.26 1.90 6.88
N ASN A 51 13.27 2.30 5.62
CA ASN A 51 14.37 2.18 4.70
C ASN A 51 15.64 2.84 5.24
N LEU A 52 15.51 4.09 5.68
CA LEU A 52 16.58 4.84 6.34
C LEU A 52 17.08 4.15 7.64
N ALA A 53 16.18 3.54 8.41
CA ALA A 53 16.53 2.88 9.67
C ALA A 53 17.30 1.57 9.48
N VAL A 54 16.96 0.79 8.44
CA VAL A 54 17.62 -0.49 8.13
C VAL A 54 18.96 -0.27 7.41
N GLY A 55 19.10 0.80 6.64
CA GLY A 55 20.35 1.14 5.94
C GLY A 55 20.74 0.15 4.85
N SER A 56 19.78 -0.57 4.27
CA SER A 56 19.97 -1.52 3.18
C SER A 56 19.73 -0.84 1.83
N ASP A 57 20.47 -1.28 0.82
CA ASP A 57 20.31 -0.90 -0.58
C ASP A 57 19.22 -1.71 -1.31
N ASP A 58 18.73 -2.81 -0.75
CA ASP A 58 17.70 -3.68 -1.34
C ASP A 58 16.30 -3.30 -0.84
N GLN A 59 15.85 -2.09 -1.18
CA GLN A 59 14.62 -1.51 -0.64
C GLN A 59 13.65 -1.04 -1.73
N GLU A 60 12.35 -1.12 -1.41
CA GLU A 60 11.29 -0.57 -2.25
C GLU A 60 10.92 0.84 -1.78
N THR A 61 10.71 1.73 -2.75
CA THR A 61 10.30 3.11 -2.52
C THR A 61 9.05 3.42 -3.32
N ILE A 62 8.26 4.38 -2.83
CA ILE A 62 7.08 4.89 -3.55
C ILE A 62 7.35 6.33 -3.94
N THR A 63 7.15 6.65 -5.21
CA THR A 63 7.08 8.02 -5.71
C THR A 63 5.67 8.33 -6.18
N ILE A 64 5.22 9.57 -5.94
CA ILE A 64 3.90 10.05 -6.37
C ILE A 64 4.11 11.26 -7.27
N GLY A 65 3.67 11.17 -8.52
CA GLY A 65 3.69 12.27 -9.49
C GLY A 65 2.66 13.36 -9.18
N GLU A 66 2.83 14.54 -9.76
CA GLU A 66 1.88 15.67 -9.61
C GLU A 66 0.48 15.34 -10.14
N ASP A 67 0.39 14.41 -11.09
CA ASP A 67 -0.84 13.88 -11.67
C ASP A 67 -1.49 12.77 -10.81
N GLY A 68 -0.89 12.43 -9.66
CA GLY A 68 -1.36 11.37 -8.77
C GLY A 68 -1.02 9.96 -9.25
N VAL A 69 -0.15 9.82 -10.24
CA VAL A 69 0.41 8.51 -10.63
C VAL A 69 1.36 8.04 -9.53
N VAL A 70 1.16 6.81 -9.07
CA VAL A 70 1.99 6.17 -8.05
C VAL A 70 2.95 5.21 -8.73
N THR A 71 4.23 5.29 -8.42
CA THR A 71 5.25 4.37 -8.93
C THR A 71 5.99 3.73 -7.76
N ILE A 72 6.03 2.40 -7.74
CA ILE A 72 6.85 1.61 -6.81
C ILE A 72 8.16 1.27 -7.53
N HIS A 73 9.30 1.62 -6.94
CA HIS A 73 10.62 1.24 -7.45
C HIS A 73 11.25 0.21 -6.53
N ASN A 74 11.68 -0.92 -7.08
CA ASN A 74 12.43 -1.95 -6.38
C ASN A 74 13.91 -1.81 -6.71
N THR A 75 14.71 -1.43 -5.71
CA THR A 75 16.14 -1.14 -5.92
C THR A 75 16.94 -2.40 -6.25
N TRP A 76 16.59 -3.56 -5.68
CA TRP A 76 17.32 -4.80 -5.88
C TRP A 76 17.23 -5.31 -7.33
N SER A 77 16.03 -5.25 -7.93
CA SER A 77 15.81 -5.68 -9.31
C SER A 77 15.91 -4.54 -10.34
N ASP A 78 16.01 -3.29 -9.89
CA ASP A 78 15.86 -2.07 -10.69
C ASP A 78 14.59 -2.09 -11.58
N ASP A 79 13.47 -2.52 -10.97
CA ASP A 79 12.15 -2.59 -11.62
C ASP A 79 11.23 -1.50 -11.10
N THR A 80 10.34 -1.00 -11.97
CA THR A 80 9.33 -0.01 -11.62
C THR A 80 7.94 -0.51 -11.97
N GLU A 81 7.02 -0.42 -11.01
CA GLU A 81 5.60 -0.67 -11.21
C GLU A 81 4.80 0.62 -11.09
N THR A 82 4.01 0.94 -12.11
CA THR A 82 3.02 2.02 -12.03
C THR A 82 1.71 1.48 -11.50
N VAL A 83 1.20 2.11 -10.44
CA VAL A 83 -0.08 1.79 -9.80
C VAL A 83 -1.05 2.93 -10.09
N GLU A 84 -2.02 2.65 -10.96
CA GLU A 84 -3.15 3.55 -11.22
C GLU A 84 -4.29 3.32 -10.23
N PRO A 85 -5.11 4.33 -9.93
CA PRO A 85 -6.31 4.12 -9.13
C PRO A 85 -7.28 3.20 -9.88
N ASN A 86 -7.84 2.21 -9.20
CA ASN A 86 -8.78 1.29 -9.81
C ASN A 86 -10.04 2.07 -10.26
N PRO A 87 -10.49 1.91 -11.51
CA PRO A 87 -11.55 2.75 -12.08
C PRO A 87 -12.93 2.54 -11.42
N ARG A 88 -13.10 1.48 -10.60
CA ARG A 88 -14.37 1.17 -9.94
C ARG A 88 -14.52 1.85 -8.59
N ASP A 89 -13.44 1.95 -7.83
CA ASP A 89 -13.45 2.43 -6.44
C ASP A 89 -12.54 3.64 -6.22
N GLY A 90 -11.68 3.99 -7.18
CA GLY A 90 -10.71 5.09 -7.11
C GLY A 90 -9.53 4.81 -6.18
N LEU A 91 -9.33 3.55 -5.76
CA LEU A 91 -8.32 3.16 -4.78
C LEU A 91 -7.06 2.60 -5.45
N TYR A 92 -5.92 2.84 -4.81
CA TYR A 92 -4.61 2.35 -5.24
C TYR A 92 -4.30 1.04 -4.52
N TYR A 93 -4.08 -0.04 -5.27
CA TYR A 93 -3.76 -1.37 -4.73
C TYR A 93 -2.25 -1.57 -4.63
N VAL A 94 -1.60 -0.69 -3.86
CA VAL A 94 -0.13 -0.62 -3.72
C VAL A 94 0.42 -1.90 -3.08
N GLY A 95 1.34 -2.56 -3.77
CA GLY A 95 1.94 -3.81 -3.30
C GLY A 95 0.95 -4.97 -3.17
N GLY A 96 -0.30 -4.84 -3.66
CA GLY A 96 -1.36 -5.82 -3.40
C GLY A 96 -1.01 -7.25 -3.86
N PHE A 97 -0.16 -7.40 -4.87
CA PHE A 97 0.27 -8.70 -5.40
C PHE A 97 1.79 -8.94 -5.25
N ARG A 98 2.43 -8.20 -4.35
CA ARG A 98 3.87 -8.30 -4.08
C ARG A 98 4.19 -8.34 -2.59
N TRP A 99 3.42 -7.61 -1.79
CA TRP A 99 3.64 -7.40 -0.36
C TRP A 99 2.71 -8.24 0.50
N THR A 100 3.13 -8.43 1.75
CA THR A 100 2.44 -9.24 2.74
C THR A 100 1.59 -8.38 3.66
N TRP A 101 0.58 -7.70 3.11
CA TRP A 101 -0.36 -6.94 3.94
C TRP A 101 -1.14 -7.88 4.87
N GLU A 102 -1.05 -7.61 6.18
CA GLU A 102 -1.72 -8.38 7.21
C GLU A 102 -2.97 -7.67 7.69
N ILE A 103 -4.04 -8.41 7.99
CA ILE A 103 -5.23 -7.86 8.63
C ILE A 103 -4.98 -7.84 10.14
N VAL A 104 -5.12 -6.67 10.75
CA VAL A 104 -5.02 -6.51 12.19
C VAL A 104 -6.38 -6.86 12.81
N GLU A 105 -6.45 -8.00 13.49
CA GLU A 105 -7.63 -8.34 14.31
C GLU A 105 -7.66 -7.44 15.56
N LYS A 106 -8.85 -6.95 15.91
CA LYS A 106 -9.09 -6.20 17.16
C LYS A 106 -9.34 -7.13 18.33
#